data_AF-A0A7C4GP03-F1
#
_entry.id   AF-A0A7C4GP03-F1
#
_cell.length_a   1.000
_cell.length_b   1.000
_cell.length_c   1.000
_cell.angle_alpha   90.00
_cell.angle_beta   90.00
_cell.angle_gamma   90.00
#
_symmetry.space_group_name_H-M   'P 1'
#
loop_
_entity.id
_entity.type
_entity.pdbx_description
1 polymer ?
#
loop_
_entity_poly.entity_id
_entity_poly.type
_entity_poly.pdbx_seq_one_letter_code
_entity_poly.pdbx_strand_id
1 'polypeptide(L)'
;SHALIYNGLLIARNFKVTTIFTQEILALNLTDGSLAYRTEIMDRSDPNTWIYRQGPAIGSGFGLVYFAGTAYDDWHSVYFAFNASTGKLKWVCKIPEEYYPWSNFFAYMPQACAYGRIYVLSYAGVFALNATNGEILWHYSAGNSGMETPYNTWPFGSVGPVIGGGVVFAPNTEHSPTLYYRGMRLHAIDAFTGERIWTILGYHTPTAIAYGILISNDAASATTYAFGKGETKTTISVSSKVTSVGSAVLIEGHVLDLSPAQNGTPAVSDEDMTPWMEYLHMQQPKPQQVRGVTVELYAIKEDGRTISIGTTTTDPLNGGLYRMLWTPSEEGVYTIVAVFHGSNSYYASSAATSIGVTVAPEKPAVPTIEIPPATDYTPLLWAIIAIMIIATLLGVIGIALAWKSRKQVR
;
A
#
# COMPACT_ATOMS: atom_id res chain seq x y z
N SER A 1 18.14 -37.58 24.98
CA SER A 1 18.38 -37.51 26.44
C SER A 1 18.78 -38.89 26.98
N HIS A 2 20.05 -39.32 26.92
CA HIS A 2 20.42 -40.70 27.34
C HIS A 2 21.86 -40.86 27.90
N ALA A 3 22.21 -40.11 28.93
CA ALA A 3 23.37 -40.44 29.79
C ALA A 3 22.99 -40.21 31.26
N LEU A 4 23.51 -41.06 32.14
CA LEU A 4 23.35 -40.95 33.60
C LEU A 4 24.73 -40.97 34.25
N ILE A 5 24.88 -40.15 35.30
CA ILE A 5 26.07 -40.11 36.15
C ILE A 5 25.75 -40.89 37.43
N TYR A 6 26.55 -41.89 37.75
CA TYR A 6 26.46 -42.66 38.99
C TYR A 6 27.86 -42.93 39.53
N ASN A 7 28.12 -42.63 40.81
CA ASN A 7 29.44 -42.75 41.46
C ASN A 7 30.60 -42.10 40.69
N GLY A 8 30.38 -40.90 40.14
CA GLY A 8 31.43 -40.15 39.43
C GLY A 8 31.81 -40.72 38.05
N LEU A 9 31.11 -41.75 37.58
CA LEU A 9 31.29 -42.33 36.24
C LEU A 9 30.14 -41.88 35.34
N LEU A 10 30.50 -41.40 34.14
CA LEU A 10 29.57 -41.18 33.04
C LEU A 10 29.31 -42.53 32.37
N ILE A 11 28.11 -43.09 32.57
CA ILE A 11 27.71 -44.34 31.92
C ILE A 11 26.90 -43.98 30.67
N ALA A 12 27.52 -44.15 29.51
CA ALA A 12 26.88 -44.04 28.20
C ALA A 12 26.87 -45.41 27.50
N ARG A 13 25.85 -45.68 26.66
CA ARG A 13 25.88 -46.86 25.79
C ARG A 13 27.03 -46.71 24.79
N ASN A 14 27.99 -47.62 24.85
CA ASN A 14 29.03 -47.75 23.81
C ASN A 14 28.40 -48.41 22.58
N PHE A 15 28.02 -47.62 21.59
CA PHE A 15 27.59 -48.15 20.30
C PHE A 15 28.86 -48.53 19.51
N LYS A 16 29.21 -49.82 19.48
CA LYS A 16 29.97 -50.36 18.35
C LYS A 16 29.03 -50.37 17.15
N VAL A 17 28.99 -49.27 16.41
CA VAL A 17 28.20 -49.17 15.18
C VAL A 17 28.97 -49.91 14.07
N THR A 18 28.60 -51.16 13.76
CA THR A 18 29.12 -51.89 12.59
C THR A 18 28.40 -51.53 11.28
N THR A 19 27.43 -50.60 11.33
CA THR A 19 26.62 -50.19 10.17
C THR A 19 26.38 -48.68 10.21
N ILE A 20 26.98 -47.92 9.30
CA ILE A 20 26.66 -46.51 9.08
C ILE A 20 25.70 -46.43 7.88
N PHE A 21 24.57 -45.73 8.05
CA PHE A 21 23.74 -45.35 6.92
C PHE A 21 24.47 -44.27 6.13
N THR A 22 24.79 -44.53 4.86
CA THR A 22 25.37 -43.53 3.96
C THR A 22 24.26 -42.80 3.20
N GLN A 23 24.47 -41.53 2.90
CA GLN A 23 23.64 -40.77 1.99
C GLN A 23 24.39 -40.59 0.68
N GLU A 24 23.65 -40.62 -0.42
CA GLU A 24 24.20 -40.55 -1.77
C GLU A 24 23.31 -39.66 -2.65
N ILE A 25 23.95 -39.01 -3.63
CA ILE A 25 23.27 -38.40 -4.78
C ILE A 25 23.42 -39.36 -5.95
N LEU A 26 22.31 -39.70 -6.59
CA LEU A 26 22.27 -40.60 -7.74
C LEU A 26 21.53 -39.92 -8.90
N ALA A 27 21.99 -40.19 -10.11
CA ALA A 27 21.31 -39.79 -11.33
C ALA A 27 21.10 -41.02 -12.22
N LEU A 28 19.90 -41.13 -12.77
CA LEU A 28 19.52 -42.16 -13.72
C LEU A 28 19.27 -41.54 -15.09
N ASN A 29 19.66 -42.24 -16.14
CA ASN A 29 19.28 -41.89 -17.50
C ASN A 29 17.80 -42.27 -17.71
N LEU A 30 16.96 -41.30 -18.06
CA LEU A 30 15.53 -41.51 -18.22
C LEU A 30 15.15 -42.30 -19.48
N THR A 31 16.06 -42.43 -20.45
CA THR A 31 15.82 -43.17 -21.70
C THR A 31 15.98 -44.67 -21.51
N ASP A 32 17.00 -45.11 -20.77
CA ASP A 32 17.37 -46.53 -20.64
C ASP A 32 17.37 -47.04 -19.18
N GLY A 33 17.15 -46.15 -18.20
CA GLY A 33 17.13 -46.49 -16.78
C GLY A 33 18.52 -46.76 -16.17
N SER A 34 19.60 -46.56 -16.92
CA SER A 34 20.97 -46.81 -16.44
C SER A 34 21.41 -45.78 -15.39
N LEU A 35 22.28 -46.20 -14.47
CA LEU A 35 22.92 -45.31 -13.51
C LEU A 35 23.94 -44.43 -14.23
N ALA A 36 23.68 -43.12 -14.30
CA ALA A 36 24.61 -42.16 -14.87
C ALA A 36 25.77 -41.87 -13.92
N TYR A 37 25.47 -41.60 -12.65
CA TYR A 37 26.47 -41.49 -11.60
C TYR A 37 25.89 -41.76 -10.21
N ARG A 38 26.79 -42.02 -9.27
CA ARG A 38 26.56 -42.10 -7.83
C ARG A 38 27.65 -41.30 -7.13
N THR A 39 27.26 -40.47 -6.17
CA THR A 39 28.19 -39.71 -5.33
C THR A 39 27.84 -39.93 -3.86
N GLU A 40 28.78 -40.47 -3.10
CA GLU A 40 28.68 -40.60 -1.65
C GLU A 40 28.95 -39.24 -0.98
N ILE A 41 28.03 -38.79 -0.13
CA ILE A 41 28.16 -37.52 0.62
C ILE A 41 28.47 -37.73 2.10
N MET A 42 28.71 -38.98 2.49
CA MET A 42 29.18 -39.39 3.80
C MET A 42 30.27 -40.46 3.63
N ASP A 43 31.44 -40.05 3.13
CA ASP A 43 32.58 -40.94 2.90
C ASP A 43 33.01 -41.59 4.22
N ARG A 44 32.84 -42.92 4.31
CA ARG A 44 33.14 -43.68 5.52
C ARG A 44 34.62 -43.63 5.91
N SER A 45 35.51 -43.35 4.95
CA SER A 45 36.94 -43.26 5.18
C SER A 45 37.37 -41.92 5.78
N ASP A 46 36.57 -40.86 5.59
CA ASP A 46 36.82 -39.53 6.15
C ASP A 46 35.52 -38.89 6.71
N PRO A 47 35.18 -39.18 7.98
CA PRO A 47 34.02 -38.60 8.66
C PRO A 47 33.93 -37.07 8.66
N ASN A 48 35.05 -36.36 8.49
CA ASN A 48 35.03 -34.89 8.48
C ASN A 48 34.42 -34.33 7.19
N THR A 49 34.25 -35.15 6.15
CA THR A 49 33.62 -34.76 4.89
C THR A 49 32.12 -35.02 4.87
N TRP A 50 31.55 -35.54 5.95
CA TRP A 50 30.15 -35.91 5.98
C TRP A 50 29.24 -34.68 5.89
N ILE A 51 28.28 -34.78 4.97
CA ILE A 51 27.19 -33.82 4.81
C ILE A 51 25.94 -34.47 5.38
N TYR A 52 25.47 -33.95 6.51
CA TYR A 52 24.21 -34.38 7.10
C TYR A 52 23.09 -33.56 6.48
N ARG A 53 22.40 -34.15 5.51
CA ARG A 53 21.27 -33.47 4.88
C ARG A 53 20.19 -33.15 5.91
N GLN A 54 19.70 -31.92 5.85
CA GLN A 54 18.60 -31.47 6.66
C GLN A 54 17.28 -31.69 5.92
N GLY A 55 16.49 -32.66 6.38
CA GLY A 55 15.11 -32.90 5.91
C GLY A 55 14.94 -33.24 4.42
N PRO A 56 13.69 -33.32 3.94
CA PRO A 56 13.38 -33.83 2.61
C PRO A 56 13.45 -32.80 1.48
N ALA A 57 13.66 -31.51 1.77
CA ALA A 57 13.71 -30.49 0.72
C ALA A 57 14.97 -30.62 -0.16
N ILE A 58 14.79 -30.65 -1.49
CA ILE A 58 15.85 -30.54 -2.51
C ILE A 58 15.37 -29.56 -3.56
N GLY A 59 16.27 -28.67 -4.01
CA GLY A 59 16.07 -27.79 -5.13
C GLY A 59 16.91 -28.22 -6.32
N SER A 60 16.47 -27.82 -7.51
CA SER A 60 17.26 -27.95 -8.72
C SER A 60 17.05 -26.76 -9.64
N GLY A 61 18.06 -26.45 -10.43
CA GLY A 61 18.07 -25.30 -11.33
C GLY A 61 19.48 -24.88 -11.70
N PHE A 62 19.64 -24.17 -12.81
CA PHE A 62 20.96 -23.72 -13.30
C PHE A 62 22.00 -24.85 -13.46
N GLY A 63 21.57 -26.07 -13.74
CA GLY A 63 22.43 -27.25 -13.82
C GLY A 63 22.92 -27.76 -12.45
N LEU A 64 22.24 -27.41 -11.37
CA LEU A 64 22.58 -27.77 -10.00
C LEU A 64 21.47 -28.56 -9.32
N VAL A 65 21.89 -29.39 -8.36
CA VAL A 65 21.05 -29.93 -7.29
C VAL A 65 21.56 -29.35 -5.98
N TYR A 66 20.68 -28.80 -5.17
CA TYR A 66 21.09 -28.11 -3.95
C TYR A 66 20.12 -28.37 -2.79
N PHE A 67 20.65 -28.37 -1.58
CA PHE A 67 19.88 -28.63 -0.36
C PHE A 67 20.63 -28.11 0.88
N ALA A 68 19.89 -27.94 1.96
CA ALA A 68 20.43 -27.61 3.27
C ALA A 68 21.02 -28.85 3.95
N GLY A 69 22.09 -28.65 4.71
CA GLY A 69 22.69 -29.67 5.57
C GLY A 69 23.56 -29.04 6.65
N THR A 70 24.21 -29.89 7.42
CA THR A 70 25.30 -29.51 8.34
C THR A 70 26.57 -30.26 7.96
N ALA A 71 27.73 -29.63 8.15
CA ALA A 71 29.02 -30.29 8.06
C ALA A 71 29.37 -30.92 9.42
N TYR A 72 30.27 -31.90 9.45
CA TYR A 72 30.63 -32.64 10.67
C TYR A 72 31.18 -31.76 11.81
N ASP A 73 31.94 -30.72 11.47
CA ASP A 73 32.63 -29.85 12.41
C ASP A 73 31.84 -28.59 12.81
N ASP A 74 30.72 -28.34 12.13
CA ASP A 74 30.01 -27.07 12.17
C ASP A 74 28.50 -27.35 12.24
N TRP A 75 27.93 -27.26 13.45
CA TRP A 75 26.47 -27.41 13.66
C TRP A 75 25.67 -26.22 13.08
N HIS A 76 26.33 -25.29 12.39
CA HIS A 76 25.65 -24.27 11.61
C HIS A 76 25.09 -24.86 10.32
N SER A 77 23.96 -24.31 9.90
CA SER A 77 23.35 -24.70 8.65
C SER A 77 24.08 -24.13 7.44
N VAL A 78 24.24 -25.02 6.47
CA VAL A 78 25.02 -24.81 5.26
C VAL A 78 24.16 -25.20 4.07
N TYR A 79 24.26 -24.46 2.99
CA TYR A 79 23.67 -24.82 1.70
C TYR A 79 24.73 -25.44 0.80
N PHE A 80 24.47 -26.65 0.34
CA PHE A 80 25.36 -27.37 -0.58
C PHE A 80 24.76 -27.35 -1.97
N ALA A 81 25.58 -27.10 -2.98
CA ALA A 81 25.19 -27.29 -4.37
C ALA A 81 26.15 -28.22 -5.09
N PHE A 82 25.56 -29.16 -5.81
CA PHE A 82 26.23 -30.15 -6.61
C PHE A 82 25.93 -29.92 -8.07
N ASN A 83 26.90 -30.18 -8.93
CA ASN A 83 26.67 -30.21 -10.37
C ASN A 83 25.73 -31.38 -10.71
N ALA A 84 24.57 -31.08 -11.30
CA ALA A 84 23.53 -32.07 -11.57
C ALA A 84 23.93 -33.12 -12.64
N SER A 85 24.96 -32.85 -13.44
CA SER A 85 25.46 -33.78 -14.47
C SER A 85 26.57 -34.70 -13.98
N THR A 86 27.30 -34.30 -12.93
CA THR A 86 28.48 -35.05 -12.46
C THR A 86 28.39 -35.51 -11.01
N GLY A 87 27.40 -35.03 -10.24
CA GLY A 87 27.27 -35.27 -8.81
C GLY A 87 28.35 -34.63 -7.95
N LYS A 88 29.26 -33.83 -8.51
CA LYS A 88 30.39 -33.24 -7.78
C LYS A 88 29.94 -31.99 -7.03
N LEU A 89 30.41 -31.82 -5.79
CA LEU A 89 30.22 -30.60 -5.02
C LEU A 89 30.79 -29.42 -5.80
N LYS A 90 29.98 -28.37 -5.97
CA LYS A 90 30.34 -27.16 -6.72
C LYS A 90 30.66 -26.02 -5.78
N TRP A 91 29.78 -25.78 -4.81
CA TRP A 91 29.98 -24.72 -3.81
C TRP A 91 29.22 -25.03 -2.52
N VAL A 92 29.62 -24.32 -1.49
CA VAL A 92 29.11 -24.41 -0.13
C VAL A 92 28.82 -22.99 0.34
N CYS A 93 27.58 -22.72 0.73
CA CYS A 93 27.17 -21.45 1.32
C CYS A 93 27.03 -21.63 2.84
N LYS A 94 27.93 -21.04 3.60
CA LYS A 94 27.79 -20.93 5.06
C LYS A 94 26.91 -19.74 5.39
N ILE A 95 25.86 -19.96 6.18
CA ILE A 95 25.00 -18.87 6.66
C ILE A 95 25.68 -18.23 7.88
N PRO A 96 25.73 -16.88 7.97
CA PRO A 96 26.35 -16.20 9.10
C PRO A 96 25.79 -16.61 10.47
N GLU A 97 26.67 -16.71 11.48
CA GLU A 97 26.33 -17.16 12.84
C GLU A 97 25.31 -16.25 13.53
N GLU A 98 25.23 -14.97 13.18
CA GLU A 98 24.25 -14.03 13.73
C GLU A 98 22.78 -14.44 13.47
N TYR A 99 22.53 -15.31 12.49
CA TYR A 99 21.20 -15.84 12.19
C TYR A 99 20.89 -17.14 12.95
N TYR A 100 21.88 -17.74 13.63
CA TYR A 100 21.70 -18.90 14.47
C TYR A 100 20.88 -18.53 15.74
N PRO A 101 19.99 -19.41 16.24
CA PRO A 101 19.71 -20.76 15.77
C PRO A 101 18.63 -20.85 14.68
N TRP A 102 18.01 -19.74 14.29
CA TRP A 102 16.82 -19.79 13.41
C TRP A 102 17.14 -20.02 11.95
N SER A 103 18.35 -19.64 11.50
CA SER A 103 18.88 -20.09 10.22
C SER A 103 19.00 -21.60 10.16
N ASN A 104 19.12 -22.31 11.29
CA ASN A 104 19.19 -23.76 11.27
C ASN A 104 17.88 -24.48 10.93
N PHE A 105 16.80 -23.78 10.57
CA PHE A 105 15.53 -24.41 10.21
C PHE A 105 15.26 -24.29 8.71
N PHE A 106 16.10 -24.95 7.89
CA PHE A 106 15.91 -25.09 6.43
C PHE A 106 15.27 -26.42 6.02
N ALA A 107 15.30 -27.43 6.90
CA ALA A 107 15.03 -28.83 6.59
C ALA A 107 13.72 -29.11 5.84
N TYR A 108 12.72 -28.27 6.07
CA TYR A 108 11.37 -28.43 5.56
C TYR A 108 10.98 -27.28 4.61
N MET A 109 11.93 -26.43 4.26
CA MET A 109 11.64 -25.15 3.64
C MET A 109 11.82 -25.31 2.13
N PRO A 110 10.76 -25.08 1.34
CA PRO A 110 10.90 -25.21 -0.09
C PRO A 110 11.72 -24.03 -0.59
N GLN A 111 12.54 -24.33 -1.57
CA GLN A 111 13.51 -23.45 -2.19
C GLN A 111 13.12 -23.33 -3.65
N ALA A 112 13.27 -22.14 -4.21
CA ALA A 112 12.99 -21.91 -5.62
C ALA A 112 14.14 -21.11 -6.23
N CYS A 113 14.24 -21.12 -7.55
CA CYS A 113 15.30 -20.43 -8.24
C CYS A 113 14.77 -19.68 -9.45
N ALA A 114 15.33 -18.50 -9.68
CA ALA A 114 15.04 -17.65 -10.84
C ALA A 114 16.14 -16.59 -10.95
N TYR A 115 16.27 -15.94 -12.11
CA TYR A 115 17.13 -14.77 -12.27
C TYR A 115 18.59 -14.96 -11.82
N GLY A 116 19.17 -16.16 -12.02
CA GLY A 116 20.52 -16.51 -11.58
C GLY A 116 20.69 -16.66 -10.05
N ARG A 117 19.59 -16.80 -9.31
CA ARG A 117 19.54 -16.83 -7.85
C ARG A 117 18.76 -18.02 -7.32
N ILE A 118 19.18 -18.53 -6.17
CA ILE A 118 18.45 -19.53 -5.38
C ILE A 118 17.91 -18.82 -4.15
N TYR A 119 16.60 -18.88 -3.96
CA TYR A 119 15.90 -18.26 -2.84
C TYR A 119 15.58 -19.33 -1.80
N VAL A 120 16.12 -19.11 -0.61
CA VAL A 120 16.08 -20.05 0.50
C VAL A 120 15.30 -19.44 1.64
N LEU A 121 14.28 -20.17 2.12
CA LEU A 121 13.44 -19.75 3.24
C LEU A 121 13.94 -20.43 4.52
N SER A 122 13.94 -19.69 5.63
CA SER A 122 14.26 -20.18 6.95
C SER A 122 13.48 -19.43 8.01
N TYR A 123 13.62 -19.85 9.27
CA TYR A 123 13.05 -19.08 10.36
C TYR A 123 13.77 -17.74 10.56
N ALA A 124 15.00 -17.58 10.10
CA ALA A 124 15.72 -16.30 10.13
C ALA A 124 15.34 -15.34 8.98
N GLY A 125 14.51 -15.78 8.01
CA GLY A 125 14.14 -14.96 6.85
C GLY A 125 14.40 -15.65 5.50
N VAL A 126 14.41 -14.83 4.45
CA VAL A 126 14.65 -15.27 3.07
C VAL A 126 16.06 -14.85 2.65
N PHE A 127 16.85 -15.78 2.12
CA PHE A 127 18.18 -15.53 1.58
C PHE A 127 18.15 -15.69 0.07
N ALA A 128 18.79 -14.79 -0.67
CA ALA A 128 19.09 -14.99 -2.08
C ALA A 128 20.57 -15.35 -2.25
N LEU A 129 20.82 -16.55 -2.76
CA LEU A 129 22.14 -17.05 -3.05
C LEU A 129 22.43 -16.91 -4.54
N ASN A 130 23.62 -16.47 -4.90
CA ASN A 130 24.11 -16.49 -6.27
C ASN A 130 24.26 -17.95 -6.72
N ALA A 131 23.54 -18.34 -7.78
CA ALA A 131 23.52 -19.73 -8.23
C ALA A 131 24.90 -20.23 -8.72
N THR A 132 25.80 -19.32 -9.10
CA THR A 132 27.11 -19.70 -9.66
C THR A 132 28.10 -20.12 -8.56
N ASN A 133 28.15 -19.37 -7.46
CA ASN A 133 29.20 -19.48 -6.44
C ASN A 133 28.66 -19.65 -5.00
N GLY A 134 27.35 -19.56 -4.78
CA GLY A 134 26.73 -19.71 -3.46
C GLY A 134 26.81 -18.47 -2.56
N GLU A 135 27.30 -17.33 -3.06
CA GLU A 135 27.39 -16.09 -2.28
C GLU A 135 26.01 -15.56 -1.89
N ILE A 136 25.84 -15.13 -0.63
CA ILE A 136 24.62 -14.45 -0.19
C ILE A 136 24.60 -13.05 -0.80
N LEU A 137 23.64 -12.81 -1.70
CA LEU A 137 23.46 -11.52 -2.36
C LEU A 137 22.65 -10.56 -1.49
N TRP A 138 21.64 -11.08 -0.81
CA TRP A 138 20.82 -10.33 0.14
C TRP A 138 20.11 -11.27 1.12
N HIS A 139 19.68 -10.68 2.24
CA HIS A 139 18.85 -11.31 3.27
C HIS A 139 17.65 -10.41 3.55
N TYR A 140 16.46 -11.01 3.60
CA TYR A 140 15.22 -10.36 3.98
C TYR A 140 14.75 -10.87 5.34
N SER A 141 14.59 -9.95 6.30
CA SER A 141 13.95 -10.22 7.58
C SER A 141 12.53 -9.65 7.61
N ALA A 142 11.59 -10.44 8.13
CA ALA A 142 10.24 -9.97 8.44
C ALA A 142 10.17 -9.19 9.77
N GLY A 143 11.32 -8.93 10.40
CA GLY A 143 11.43 -8.18 11.66
C GLY A 143 11.19 -9.02 12.90
N ASN A 144 11.13 -8.33 14.04
CA ASN A 144 10.93 -8.93 15.35
C ASN A 144 9.45 -9.22 15.60
N SER A 145 9.12 -10.45 15.97
CA SER A 145 7.75 -10.87 16.29
C SER A 145 7.28 -10.48 17.69
N GLY A 146 8.18 -9.94 18.52
CA GLY A 146 7.98 -9.84 19.96
C GLY A 146 7.60 -11.20 20.53
N MET A 147 6.53 -11.24 21.32
CA MET A 147 6.03 -12.46 21.96
C MET A 147 5.07 -13.28 21.08
N GLU A 148 4.85 -12.90 19.81
CA GLU A 148 3.91 -13.62 18.93
C GLU A 148 4.43 -15.00 18.52
N THR A 149 5.76 -15.17 18.39
CA THR A 149 6.38 -16.45 18.05
C THR A 149 7.46 -16.80 19.09
N PRO A 150 7.79 -18.09 19.28
CA PRO A 150 8.90 -18.49 20.14
C PRO A 150 10.29 -18.17 19.53
N TYR A 151 10.33 -17.55 18.35
CA TYR A 151 11.54 -17.35 17.56
C TYR A 151 12.07 -15.91 17.58
N ASN A 152 11.34 -14.95 18.19
CA ASN A 152 11.62 -13.50 18.09
C ASN A 152 11.70 -12.99 16.63
N THR A 153 11.13 -13.73 15.69
CA THR A 153 11.04 -13.41 14.26
C THR A 153 9.83 -14.10 13.65
N TRP A 154 9.47 -13.72 12.42
CA TRP A 154 8.39 -14.36 11.68
C TRP A 154 8.97 -15.44 10.77
N PRO A 155 8.67 -16.73 11.04
CA PRO A 155 9.30 -17.82 10.33
C PRO A 155 8.82 -17.90 8.88
N PHE A 156 9.72 -18.27 7.98
CA PHE A 156 9.39 -18.69 6.62
C PHE A 156 9.63 -20.20 6.52
N GLY A 157 8.58 -21.01 6.46
CA GLY A 157 8.80 -22.44 6.43
C GLY A 157 7.61 -23.37 6.18
N SER A 158 7.87 -24.50 5.52
CA SER A 158 6.88 -25.47 4.99
C SER A 158 6.23 -25.10 3.66
N VAL A 159 6.15 -23.82 3.32
CA VAL A 159 5.58 -23.36 2.06
C VAL A 159 6.61 -22.61 1.23
N GLY A 160 6.70 -22.98 -0.04
CA GLY A 160 7.69 -22.48 -0.97
C GLY A 160 7.33 -21.11 -1.49
N PRO A 161 8.33 -20.30 -1.88
CA PRO A 161 8.04 -19.07 -2.56
C PRO A 161 7.55 -19.34 -3.98
N VAL A 162 6.70 -18.46 -4.49
CA VAL A 162 6.45 -18.33 -5.93
C VAL A 162 7.28 -17.16 -6.43
N ILE A 163 7.89 -17.29 -7.61
CA ILE A 163 8.79 -16.26 -8.16
C ILE A 163 8.36 -15.91 -9.58
N GLY A 164 8.23 -14.62 -9.87
CA GLY A 164 7.86 -14.13 -11.20
C GLY A 164 7.83 -12.61 -11.27
N GLY A 165 8.02 -12.04 -12.47
CA GLY A 165 7.98 -10.59 -12.68
C GLY A 165 9.01 -9.79 -11.87
N GLY A 166 10.15 -10.39 -11.52
CA GLY A 166 11.16 -9.75 -10.65
C GLY A 166 10.82 -9.75 -9.16
N VAL A 167 9.83 -10.55 -8.72
CA VAL A 167 9.37 -10.58 -7.32
C VAL A 167 9.42 -12.01 -6.75
N VAL A 168 9.82 -12.13 -5.50
CA VAL A 168 9.74 -13.34 -4.67
C VAL A 168 8.53 -13.20 -3.73
N PHE A 169 7.53 -14.06 -3.90
CA PHE A 169 6.35 -14.12 -3.04
C PHE A 169 6.56 -15.20 -1.98
N ALA A 170 6.98 -14.79 -0.79
CA ALA A 170 7.34 -15.67 0.31
C ALA A 170 6.33 -15.53 1.48
N PRO A 171 5.60 -16.58 1.84
CA PRO A 171 4.67 -16.52 2.97
C PRO A 171 5.38 -16.84 4.30
N ASN A 172 5.00 -16.15 5.38
CA ASN A 172 5.32 -16.62 6.71
C ASN A 172 4.59 -17.91 6.98
N THR A 173 5.31 -18.93 7.41
CA THR A 173 4.81 -20.27 7.62
C THR A 173 5.72 -21.01 8.62
N GLU A 174 5.20 -22.04 9.28
CA GLU A 174 5.89 -22.79 10.35
C GLU A 174 5.78 -24.30 10.05
N HIS A 175 6.79 -25.07 10.47
CA HIS A 175 6.95 -26.52 10.24
C HIS A 175 5.73 -27.36 10.68
N SER A 176 5.16 -27.04 11.84
CA SER A 176 4.01 -27.68 12.46
C SER A 176 2.84 -26.68 12.50
N PRO A 177 2.02 -26.60 11.44
CA PRO A 177 0.97 -25.57 11.31
C PRO A 177 -0.24 -25.81 12.23
N THR A 178 0.00 -26.12 13.51
CA THR A 178 -1.00 -26.09 14.58
C THR A 178 -1.09 -24.71 15.24
N LEU A 179 -0.17 -23.79 14.92
CA LEU A 179 -0.12 -22.43 15.43
C LEU A 179 -0.25 -21.42 14.29
N TYR A 180 -1.42 -20.80 14.19
CA TYR A 180 -1.64 -19.63 13.31
C TYR A 180 -1.34 -18.37 14.10
N TYR A 181 -0.16 -17.78 13.90
CA TYR A 181 0.19 -16.53 14.57
C TYR A 181 -0.54 -15.35 13.92
N ARG A 182 -1.00 -14.41 14.74
CA ARG A 182 -1.88 -13.31 14.28
C ARG A 182 -1.24 -12.37 13.26
N GLY A 183 0.08 -12.27 13.26
CA GLY A 183 0.82 -11.34 12.39
C GLY A 183 1.43 -11.98 11.15
N MET A 184 1.09 -13.23 10.81
CA MET A 184 1.62 -13.88 9.60
C MET A 184 1.17 -13.16 8.33
N ARG A 185 2.08 -13.03 7.37
CA ARG A 185 1.84 -12.33 6.12
C ARG A 185 2.39 -13.09 4.92
N LEU A 186 1.84 -12.79 3.74
CA LEU A 186 2.53 -12.98 2.48
C LEU A 186 3.42 -11.77 2.20
N HIS A 187 4.67 -12.00 1.85
CA HIS A 187 5.64 -10.96 1.52
C HIS A 187 5.93 -10.98 0.02
N ALA A 188 5.81 -9.82 -0.63
CA ALA A 188 6.37 -9.56 -1.94
C ALA A 188 7.71 -8.85 -1.77
N ILE A 189 8.78 -9.50 -2.21
CA ILE A 189 10.15 -9.07 -2.03
C ILE A 189 10.77 -8.88 -3.40
N ASP A 190 11.46 -7.77 -3.63
CA ASP A 190 12.22 -7.55 -4.86
C ASP A 190 13.28 -8.65 -5.01
N ALA A 191 13.25 -9.35 -6.15
CA ALA A 191 14.06 -10.53 -6.37
C ALA A 191 15.57 -10.22 -6.51
N PHE A 192 15.92 -8.95 -6.78
CA PHE A 192 17.28 -8.51 -7.04
C PHE A 192 17.91 -7.81 -5.83
N THR A 193 17.13 -7.02 -5.08
CA THR A 193 17.61 -6.22 -3.94
C THR A 193 17.27 -6.83 -2.58
N GLY A 194 16.23 -7.66 -2.49
CA GLY A 194 15.72 -8.16 -1.21
C GLY A 194 14.84 -7.16 -0.45
N GLU A 195 14.50 -6.01 -1.06
CA GLU A 195 13.64 -5.02 -0.44
C GLU A 195 12.16 -5.44 -0.44
N ARG A 196 11.43 -5.11 0.62
CA ARG A 196 9.99 -5.34 0.67
C ARG A 196 9.27 -4.40 -0.29
N ILE A 197 8.48 -4.98 -1.20
CA ILE A 197 7.56 -4.24 -2.07
C ILE A 197 6.24 -4.02 -1.34
N TRP A 198 5.60 -5.11 -0.89
CA TRP A 198 4.37 -5.06 -0.11
C TRP A 198 4.22 -6.33 0.74
N THR A 199 3.29 -6.29 1.69
CA THR A 199 2.88 -7.46 2.49
C THR A 199 1.38 -7.46 2.65
N ILE A 200 0.77 -8.62 2.83
CA ILE A 200 -0.66 -8.72 3.15
C ILE A 200 -0.87 -9.78 4.24
N LEU A 201 -1.75 -9.49 5.20
CA LEU A 201 -2.09 -10.40 6.30
C LEU A 201 -2.65 -11.72 5.80
N GLY A 202 -2.25 -12.84 6.42
CA GLY A 202 -2.86 -14.13 6.17
C GLY A 202 -1.86 -15.29 6.22
N TYR A 203 -2.41 -16.50 6.32
CA TYR A 203 -1.64 -17.74 6.21
C TYR A 203 -1.65 -18.20 4.74
N HIS A 204 -0.87 -17.48 3.95
CA HIS A 204 -0.87 -17.65 2.51
C HIS A 204 -0.05 -18.85 2.04
N THR A 205 -0.57 -19.54 1.03
CA THR A 205 0.13 -20.51 0.21
C THR A 205 0.08 -20.04 -1.24
N PRO A 206 1.09 -19.29 -1.72
CA PRO A 206 1.16 -18.88 -3.10
C PRO A 206 1.38 -20.12 -3.98
N THR A 207 0.72 -20.16 -5.14
CA THR A 207 0.72 -21.35 -6.01
C THR A 207 1.26 -21.08 -7.40
N ALA A 208 0.95 -19.92 -7.98
CA ALA A 208 1.41 -19.55 -9.31
C ALA A 208 1.39 -18.03 -9.52
N ILE A 209 2.25 -17.56 -10.41
CA ILE A 209 2.17 -16.20 -10.95
C ILE A 209 2.33 -16.23 -12.46
N ALA A 210 1.44 -15.55 -13.17
CA ALA A 210 1.52 -15.34 -14.61
C ALA A 210 0.79 -14.06 -14.99
N TYR A 211 1.24 -13.39 -16.04
CA TYR A 211 0.58 -12.17 -16.58
C TYR A 211 0.33 -11.07 -15.53
N GLY A 212 1.22 -10.95 -14.54
CA GLY A 212 1.09 -9.97 -13.46
C GLY A 212 0.07 -10.31 -12.37
N ILE A 213 -0.49 -11.53 -12.39
CA ILE A 213 -1.46 -12.00 -11.39
C ILE A 213 -0.86 -13.14 -10.57
N LEU A 214 -0.75 -12.93 -9.26
CA LEU A 214 -0.36 -13.94 -8.28
C LEU A 214 -1.60 -14.63 -7.72
N ILE A 215 -1.61 -15.96 -7.71
CA ILE A 215 -2.64 -16.77 -7.04
C ILE A 215 -2.10 -17.30 -5.72
N SER A 216 -2.84 -17.08 -4.64
CA SER A 216 -2.53 -17.61 -3.32
C SER A 216 -3.79 -18.06 -2.59
N ASN A 217 -3.70 -19.19 -1.91
CA ASN A 217 -4.74 -19.62 -0.96
C ASN A 217 -4.41 -19.07 0.42
N ASP A 218 -5.39 -18.61 1.17
CA ASP A 218 -5.23 -18.30 2.59
C ASP A 218 -5.98 -19.34 3.43
N ALA A 219 -5.26 -20.07 4.27
CA ALA A 219 -5.88 -21.10 5.11
C ALA A 219 -6.75 -20.50 6.23
N ALA A 220 -6.45 -19.28 6.69
CA ALA A 220 -7.20 -18.64 7.78
C ALA A 220 -8.62 -18.24 7.35
N SER A 221 -8.77 -17.71 6.13
CA SER A 221 -10.06 -17.33 5.55
C SER A 221 -10.67 -18.39 4.64
N ALA A 222 -9.99 -19.51 4.38
CA ALA A 222 -10.35 -20.52 3.39
C ALA A 222 -10.65 -19.92 1.99
N THR A 223 -9.92 -18.86 1.63
CA THR A 223 -10.17 -18.08 0.40
C THR A 223 -8.98 -18.16 -0.54
N THR A 224 -9.25 -18.26 -1.84
CA THR A 224 -8.24 -18.08 -2.89
C THR A 224 -8.25 -16.63 -3.35
N TYR A 225 -7.09 -15.98 -3.24
CA TYR A 225 -6.86 -14.61 -3.66
C TYR A 225 -6.10 -14.56 -4.98
N ALA A 226 -6.47 -13.61 -5.83
CA ALA A 226 -5.74 -13.21 -7.01
C ALA A 226 -5.24 -11.76 -6.81
N PHE A 227 -3.93 -11.58 -6.69
CA PHE A 227 -3.31 -10.27 -6.52
C PHE A 227 -2.80 -9.75 -7.85
N GLY A 228 -3.17 -8.52 -8.19
CA GLY A 228 -2.79 -7.87 -9.43
C GLY A 228 -3.10 -6.38 -9.40
N LYS A 229 -2.67 -5.70 -10.45
CA LYS A 229 -2.94 -4.26 -10.63
C LYS A 229 -4.42 -4.03 -10.94
N GLY A 230 -5.07 -3.12 -10.21
CA GLY A 230 -6.50 -2.83 -10.33
C GLY A 230 -6.83 -1.89 -11.47
N GLU A 231 -7.92 -2.12 -12.18
CA GLU A 231 -8.50 -1.14 -13.11
C GLU A 231 -9.14 0.01 -12.33
N THR A 232 -9.16 1.21 -12.92
CA THR A 232 -9.79 2.37 -12.27
C THR A 232 -10.76 3.10 -13.19
N LYS A 233 -11.67 3.86 -12.58
CA LYS A 233 -12.58 4.78 -13.25
C LYS A 233 -12.53 6.16 -12.62
N THR A 234 -11.98 7.10 -13.37
CA THR A 234 -12.14 8.52 -13.09
C THR A 234 -13.53 8.99 -13.51
N THR A 235 -14.18 9.84 -12.73
CA THR A 235 -15.41 10.56 -13.07
C THR A 235 -15.18 12.05 -12.91
N ILE A 236 -15.95 12.91 -13.58
CA ILE A 236 -15.83 14.36 -13.47
C ILE A 236 -17.18 15.05 -13.70
N SER A 237 -17.45 16.10 -12.94
CA SER A 237 -18.58 17.02 -13.09
C SER A 237 -18.12 18.47 -12.84
N VAL A 238 -18.96 19.41 -13.27
CA VAL A 238 -18.80 20.86 -13.00
C VAL A 238 -20.09 21.38 -12.40
N SER A 239 -20.00 22.31 -11.45
CA SER A 239 -21.16 22.87 -10.75
C SER A 239 -22.15 23.59 -11.68
N SER A 240 -21.69 24.08 -12.83
CA SER A 240 -22.54 24.70 -13.85
C SER A 240 -22.03 24.39 -15.26
N LYS A 241 -22.95 24.08 -16.17
CA LYS A 241 -22.63 23.83 -17.59
C LYS A 241 -22.30 25.10 -18.37
N VAL A 242 -22.67 26.26 -17.82
CA VAL A 242 -22.34 27.58 -18.35
C VAL A 242 -21.91 28.48 -17.19
N THR A 243 -20.83 29.25 -17.38
CA THR A 243 -20.35 30.26 -16.41
C THR A 243 -19.89 31.52 -17.14
N SER A 244 -19.72 32.62 -16.41
CA SER A 244 -19.11 33.83 -16.94
C SER A 244 -17.59 33.84 -16.76
N VAL A 245 -16.87 34.50 -17.66
CA VAL A 245 -15.43 34.79 -17.49
C VAL A 245 -15.19 35.41 -16.12
N GLY A 246 -14.15 34.94 -15.42
CA GLY A 246 -13.80 35.42 -14.08
C GLY A 246 -14.67 34.87 -12.94
N SER A 247 -15.68 34.05 -13.23
CA SER A 247 -16.52 33.39 -12.21
C SER A 247 -16.02 31.97 -11.95
N ALA A 248 -15.74 31.66 -10.68
CA ALA A 248 -15.25 30.36 -10.28
C ALA A 248 -16.30 29.26 -10.50
N VAL A 249 -15.87 28.11 -11.03
CA VAL A 249 -16.65 26.88 -11.13
C VAL A 249 -16.01 25.81 -10.27
N LEU A 250 -16.83 25.03 -9.55
CA LEU A 250 -16.34 23.86 -8.83
C LEU A 250 -16.28 22.68 -9.79
N ILE A 251 -15.09 22.10 -9.92
CA ILE A 251 -14.85 20.82 -10.59
C ILE A 251 -14.75 19.77 -9.49
N GLU A 252 -15.48 18.66 -9.64
CA GLU A 252 -15.42 17.55 -8.71
C GLU A 252 -15.57 16.21 -9.42
N GLY A 253 -15.19 15.13 -8.75
CA GLY A 253 -15.29 13.79 -9.31
C GLY A 253 -14.68 12.75 -8.39
N HIS A 254 -14.56 11.52 -8.89
CA HIS A 254 -14.03 10.40 -8.12
C HIS A 254 -12.96 9.65 -8.92
N VAL A 255 -12.07 8.96 -8.21
CA VAL A 255 -11.29 7.85 -8.79
C VAL A 255 -11.65 6.58 -8.04
N LEU A 256 -12.28 5.64 -8.75
CA LEU A 256 -12.81 4.40 -8.20
C LEU A 256 -11.98 3.21 -8.68
N ASP A 257 -11.72 2.28 -7.77
CA ASP A 257 -11.18 0.94 -8.01
C ASP A 257 -12.29 0.03 -8.57
N LEU A 258 -12.01 -0.59 -9.73
CA LEU A 258 -12.92 -1.50 -10.40
C LEU A 258 -12.51 -2.97 -10.23
N SER A 259 -11.62 -3.27 -9.28
CA SER A 259 -11.19 -4.64 -8.99
C SER A 259 -12.41 -5.56 -8.78
N PRO A 260 -12.48 -6.73 -9.44
CA PRO A 260 -13.68 -7.56 -9.44
C PRO A 260 -14.16 -8.00 -8.05
N ALA A 261 -13.23 -8.13 -7.10
CA ALA A 261 -13.53 -8.56 -5.73
C ALA A 261 -14.45 -7.57 -4.99
N GLN A 262 -14.32 -6.26 -5.25
CA GLN A 262 -15.17 -5.23 -4.65
C GLN A 262 -15.18 -3.94 -5.48
N ASN A 263 -15.90 -4.02 -6.60
CA ASN A 263 -16.01 -2.95 -7.58
C ASN A 263 -16.65 -1.67 -6.99
N GLY A 264 -16.07 -0.52 -7.32
CA GLY A 264 -16.61 0.80 -6.99
C GLY A 264 -16.12 1.35 -5.65
N THR A 265 -15.09 0.75 -5.06
CA THR A 265 -14.43 1.30 -3.87
C THR A 265 -13.49 2.44 -4.27
N PRO A 266 -13.16 3.37 -3.36
CA PRO A 266 -12.18 4.41 -3.63
C PRO A 266 -10.79 3.85 -3.95
N ALA A 267 -10.13 4.41 -4.98
CA ALA A 267 -8.71 4.16 -5.21
C ALA A 267 -7.87 4.90 -4.13
N VAL A 268 -6.87 4.20 -3.60
CA VAL A 268 -5.98 4.69 -2.53
C VAL A 268 -4.52 4.75 -2.99
N SER A 269 -3.69 5.48 -2.26
CA SER A 269 -2.24 5.51 -2.50
C SER A 269 -1.60 4.12 -2.37
N ASP A 270 -0.45 3.92 -3.04
CA ASP A 270 0.30 2.66 -2.96
C ASP A 270 0.73 2.37 -1.50
N GLU A 271 1.05 3.42 -0.72
CA GLU A 271 1.50 3.28 0.68
C GLU A 271 0.40 2.79 1.63
N ASP A 272 -0.87 3.09 1.34
CA ASP A 272 -2.02 2.69 2.16
C ASP A 272 -2.77 1.49 1.56
N MET A 273 -2.27 0.91 0.46
CA MET A 273 -2.89 -0.22 -0.23
C MET A 273 -3.06 -1.46 0.67
N THR A 274 -2.04 -1.81 1.44
CA THR A 274 -2.07 -2.97 2.35
C THR A 274 -3.19 -2.85 3.40
N PRO A 275 -3.23 -1.82 4.26
CA PRO A 275 -4.30 -1.70 5.26
C PRO A 275 -5.68 -1.50 4.63
N TRP A 276 -5.77 -0.91 3.43
CA TRP A 276 -7.02 -0.78 2.69
C TRP A 276 -7.57 -2.15 2.23
N MET A 277 -6.73 -2.99 1.61
CA MET A 277 -7.14 -4.32 1.16
C MET A 277 -7.43 -5.26 2.33
N GLU A 278 -6.70 -5.15 3.43
CA GLU A 278 -6.97 -5.90 4.66
C GLU A 278 -8.34 -5.53 5.27
N TYR A 279 -8.73 -4.25 5.20
CA TYR A 279 -10.07 -3.81 5.59
C TYR A 279 -11.13 -4.38 4.65
N LEU A 280 -10.96 -4.23 3.34
CA LEU A 280 -11.95 -4.63 2.35
C LEU A 280 -12.17 -6.15 2.30
N HIS A 281 -11.09 -6.94 2.41
CA HIS A 281 -11.11 -8.36 2.07
C HIS A 281 -10.70 -9.31 3.20
N MET A 282 -10.27 -8.78 4.36
CA MET A 282 -9.72 -9.59 5.45
C MET A 282 -10.26 -9.21 6.83
N GLN A 283 -11.43 -8.56 6.86
CA GLN A 283 -12.16 -8.20 8.08
C GLN A 283 -11.34 -7.38 9.08
N GLN A 284 -10.33 -6.64 8.61
CA GLN A 284 -9.58 -5.74 9.47
C GLN A 284 -10.35 -4.42 9.70
N PRO A 285 -10.07 -3.70 10.80
CA PRO A 285 -10.68 -2.41 11.05
C PRO A 285 -10.44 -1.42 9.89
N LYS A 286 -11.46 -0.63 9.54
CA LYS A 286 -11.31 0.46 8.57
C LYS A 286 -10.24 1.43 9.05
N PRO A 287 -9.20 1.74 8.24
CA PRO A 287 -8.19 2.71 8.63
C PRO A 287 -8.82 4.10 8.84
N GLN A 288 -8.39 4.81 9.88
CA GLN A 288 -8.90 6.16 10.20
C GLN A 288 -8.28 7.24 9.30
N GLN A 289 -7.15 6.93 8.67
CA GLN A 289 -6.43 7.80 7.76
C GLN A 289 -6.02 6.96 6.55
N VAL A 290 -6.40 7.40 5.36
CA VAL A 290 -6.07 6.77 4.08
C VAL A 290 -5.81 7.88 3.08
N ARG A 291 -4.62 7.86 2.48
CA ARG A 291 -4.23 8.79 1.42
C ARG A 291 -4.86 8.34 0.10
N GLY A 292 -5.45 9.29 -0.61
CA GLY A 292 -5.96 9.06 -1.95
C GLY A 292 -4.89 9.13 -3.02
N VAL A 293 -5.34 9.14 -4.26
CA VAL A 293 -4.51 9.24 -5.46
C VAL A 293 -4.55 10.66 -6.04
N THR A 294 -3.50 11.03 -6.76
CA THR A 294 -3.38 12.33 -7.40
C THR A 294 -4.16 12.39 -8.72
N VAL A 295 -4.89 13.47 -8.94
CA VAL A 295 -5.63 13.76 -10.18
C VAL A 295 -5.17 15.10 -10.74
N GLU A 296 -4.83 15.10 -12.01
CA GLU A 296 -4.50 16.32 -12.77
C GLU A 296 -5.73 16.80 -13.55
N LEU A 297 -5.95 18.10 -13.53
CA LEU A 297 -7.08 18.75 -14.19
C LEU A 297 -6.59 19.66 -15.31
N TYR A 298 -7.23 19.55 -16.46
CA TYR A 298 -6.92 20.31 -17.67
C TYR A 298 -8.19 20.91 -18.27
N ALA A 299 -8.08 22.09 -18.88
CA ALA A 299 -9.10 22.68 -19.75
C ALA A 299 -8.56 22.74 -21.18
N ILE A 300 -9.27 22.14 -22.13
CA ILE A 300 -8.92 22.13 -23.56
C ILE A 300 -9.93 23.02 -24.28
N LYS A 301 -9.44 24.07 -24.95
CA LYS A 301 -10.28 24.93 -25.79
C LYS A 301 -10.57 24.28 -27.15
N GLU A 302 -11.58 24.78 -27.85
CA GLU A 302 -11.91 24.37 -29.23
C GLU A 302 -10.74 24.55 -30.22
N ASP A 303 -9.84 25.50 -29.96
CA ASP A 303 -8.61 25.73 -30.74
C ASP A 303 -7.51 24.66 -30.48
N GLY A 304 -7.76 23.70 -29.59
CA GLY A 304 -6.83 22.65 -29.18
C GLY A 304 -5.84 23.05 -28.09
N ARG A 305 -5.84 24.32 -27.65
CA ARG A 305 -4.96 24.80 -26.58
C ARG A 305 -5.36 24.17 -25.25
N THR A 306 -4.39 23.54 -24.60
CA THR A 306 -4.55 22.94 -23.27
C THR A 306 -4.04 23.88 -22.19
N ILE A 307 -4.84 24.08 -21.16
CA ILE A 307 -4.55 24.89 -19.98
C ILE A 307 -4.53 23.94 -18.77
N SER A 308 -3.43 23.92 -18.03
CA SER A 308 -3.39 23.19 -16.75
C SER A 308 -4.20 23.97 -15.72
N ILE A 309 -5.21 23.31 -15.13
CA ILE A 309 -6.02 23.87 -14.04
C ILE A 309 -5.27 23.67 -12.72
N GLY A 310 -4.69 22.49 -12.53
CA GLY A 310 -3.91 22.14 -11.35
C GLY A 310 -4.01 20.66 -11.01
N THR A 311 -3.51 20.33 -9.82
CA THR A 311 -3.42 18.96 -9.32
C THR A 311 -4.09 18.89 -7.94
N THR A 312 -4.92 17.87 -7.73
CA THR A 312 -5.62 17.63 -6.45
C THR A 312 -5.49 16.16 -6.06
N THR A 313 -5.86 15.80 -4.83
CA THR A 313 -5.79 14.44 -4.31
C THR A 313 -7.19 13.98 -3.92
N THR A 314 -7.53 12.72 -4.21
CA THR A 314 -8.79 12.14 -3.79
C THR A 314 -8.86 11.95 -2.27
N ASP A 315 -10.08 11.93 -1.74
CA ASP A 315 -10.35 11.59 -0.34
C ASP A 315 -11.06 10.22 -0.28
N PRO A 316 -10.33 9.13 0.00
CA PRO A 316 -10.90 7.78 0.06
C PRO A 316 -11.97 7.62 1.13
N LEU A 317 -11.88 8.36 2.24
CA LEU A 317 -12.86 8.26 3.32
C LEU A 317 -14.20 8.89 2.92
N ASN A 318 -14.19 9.80 1.96
CA ASN A 318 -15.35 10.43 1.34
C ASN A 318 -15.62 9.90 -0.08
N GLY A 319 -15.41 8.59 -0.29
CA GLY A 319 -15.79 7.94 -1.54
C GLY A 319 -14.83 8.20 -2.71
N GLY A 320 -13.59 8.58 -2.44
CA GLY A 320 -12.60 8.90 -3.47
C GLY A 320 -12.84 10.24 -4.14
N LEU A 321 -13.57 11.15 -3.47
CA LEU A 321 -13.90 12.48 -3.98
C LEU A 321 -12.64 13.34 -4.15
N TYR A 322 -12.47 13.94 -5.32
CA TYR A 322 -11.57 15.07 -5.51
C TYR A 322 -12.36 16.31 -5.92
N ARG A 323 -11.81 17.49 -5.65
CA ARG A 323 -12.42 18.77 -6.04
C ARG A 323 -11.39 19.87 -6.22
N MET A 324 -11.69 20.83 -7.10
CA MET A 324 -10.89 22.02 -7.34
C MET A 324 -11.76 23.17 -7.86
N LEU A 325 -11.52 24.39 -7.39
CA LEU A 325 -12.10 25.59 -8.00
C LEU A 325 -11.26 26.01 -9.19
N TRP A 326 -11.92 26.28 -10.31
CA TRP A 326 -11.27 26.83 -11.51
C TRP A 326 -11.97 28.12 -11.93
N THR A 327 -11.19 29.13 -12.32
CA THR A 327 -11.72 30.41 -12.83
C THR A 327 -11.24 30.59 -14.27
N PRO A 328 -12.13 30.47 -15.28
CA PRO A 328 -11.75 30.68 -16.66
C PRO A 328 -11.41 32.15 -16.94
N SER A 329 -10.31 32.37 -17.65
CA SER A 329 -9.81 33.71 -18.02
C SER A 329 -10.28 34.19 -19.39
N GLU A 330 -10.79 33.30 -20.23
CA GLU A 330 -11.23 33.60 -21.59
C GLU A 330 -12.61 32.98 -21.85
N GLU A 331 -13.35 33.55 -22.80
CA GLU A 331 -14.60 32.95 -23.28
C GLU A 331 -14.34 31.74 -24.20
N GLY A 332 -15.38 30.94 -24.40
CA GLY A 332 -15.39 29.80 -25.28
C GLY A 332 -15.93 28.53 -24.61
N VAL A 333 -16.03 27.47 -25.40
CA VAL A 333 -16.35 26.13 -24.88
C VAL A 333 -15.05 25.44 -24.52
N TYR A 334 -15.02 24.86 -23.32
CA TYR A 334 -13.88 24.10 -22.81
C TYR A 334 -14.30 22.66 -22.56
N THR A 335 -13.44 21.72 -22.97
CA THR A 335 -13.44 20.35 -22.46
C THR A 335 -12.59 20.29 -21.21
N ILE A 336 -13.20 20.00 -20.06
CA ILE A 336 -12.52 19.81 -18.79
C ILE A 336 -12.20 18.32 -18.66
N VAL A 337 -10.93 18.00 -18.45
CA VAL A 337 -10.41 16.62 -18.36
C VAL A 337 -9.78 16.41 -16.99
N ALA A 338 -10.15 15.30 -16.34
CA ALA A 338 -9.48 14.77 -15.17
C ALA A 338 -8.69 13.52 -15.55
N VAL A 339 -7.43 13.48 -15.13
CA VAL A 339 -6.50 12.39 -15.44
C VAL A 339 -5.91 11.84 -14.15
N PHE A 340 -6.13 10.55 -13.92
CA PHE A 340 -5.35 9.75 -12.99
C PHE A 340 -4.36 8.92 -13.80
N HIS A 341 -3.06 9.15 -13.62
CA HIS A 341 -1.99 8.52 -14.40
C HIS A 341 -1.70 7.06 -14.01
N GLY A 342 -2.42 6.51 -13.02
CA GLY A 342 -2.12 5.20 -12.45
C GLY A 342 -1.07 5.28 -11.34
N SER A 343 -0.80 4.12 -10.75
CA SER A 343 0.23 3.93 -9.70
C SER A 343 0.86 2.53 -9.85
N ASN A 344 1.63 2.05 -8.88
CA ASN A 344 2.05 0.65 -8.90
C ASN A 344 0.86 -0.30 -8.71
N SER A 345 -0.13 0.11 -7.90
CA SER A 345 -1.33 -0.68 -7.63
C SER A 345 -2.46 -0.51 -8.64
N TYR A 346 -2.51 0.59 -9.40
CA TYR A 346 -3.65 0.91 -10.27
C TYR A 346 -3.29 1.30 -11.70
N TYR A 347 -4.09 0.86 -12.68
CA TYR A 347 -4.01 1.37 -14.06
C TYR A 347 -4.56 2.80 -14.16
N ALA A 348 -4.05 3.55 -15.14
CA ALA A 348 -4.48 4.91 -15.43
C ALA A 348 -5.94 4.97 -15.91
N SER A 349 -6.63 6.07 -15.62
CA SER A 349 -7.94 6.38 -16.19
C SER A 349 -8.20 7.88 -16.25
N SER A 350 -9.08 8.30 -17.15
CA SER A 350 -9.44 9.69 -17.34
C SER A 350 -10.92 9.86 -17.63
N ALA A 351 -11.46 11.04 -17.34
CA ALA A 351 -12.81 11.42 -17.73
C ALA A 351 -12.86 12.88 -18.19
N ALA A 352 -13.86 13.20 -19.01
CA ALA A 352 -14.04 14.54 -19.53
C ALA A 352 -15.50 15.01 -19.40
N THR A 353 -15.67 16.32 -19.27
CA THR A 353 -16.96 17.01 -19.39
C THR A 353 -16.78 18.34 -20.11
N SER A 354 -17.86 19.01 -20.46
CA SER A 354 -17.81 20.31 -21.15
C SER A 354 -18.45 21.42 -20.33
N ILE A 355 -17.92 22.62 -20.50
CA ILE A 355 -18.44 23.86 -19.94
C ILE A 355 -18.36 24.99 -20.96
N GLY A 356 -19.44 25.77 -21.08
CA GLY A 356 -19.43 27.02 -21.85
C GLY A 356 -19.05 28.20 -20.96
N VAL A 357 -18.14 29.04 -21.43
CA VAL A 357 -17.76 30.28 -20.75
C VAL A 357 -18.20 31.46 -21.61
N THR A 358 -19.09 32.29 -21.08
CA THR A 358 -19.63 33.47 -21.75
C THR A 358 -19.09 34.75 -21.14
N VAL A 359 -19.26 35.87 -21.82
CA VAL A 359 -19.05 37.19 -21.21
C VAL A 359 -19.90 37.34 -19.94
N ALA A 360 -19.35 38.01 -18.94
CA ALA A 360 -20.12 38.36 -17.75
C ALA A 360 -21.28 39.29 -18.17
N PRO A 361 -22.51 39.08 -17.65
CA PRO A 361 -23.59 40.02 -17.92
C PRO A 361 -23.18 41.41 -17.47
N GLU A 362 -23.41 42.42 -18.31
CA GLU A 362 -23.23 43.82 -17.90
C GLU A 362 -24.01 44.05 -16.62
N LYS A 363 -23.33 44.61 -15.61
CA LYS A 363 -23.97 45.01 -14.36
C LYS A 363 -25.15 45.91 -14.75
N PRO A 364 -26.39 45.64 -14.31
CA PRO A 364 -27.51 46.50 -14.62
C PRO A 364 -27.13 47.94 -14.27
N ALA A 365 -27.28 48.86 -15.22
CA ALA A 365 -27.10 50.27 -14.94
C ALA A 365 -27.92 50.60 -13.69
N VAL A 366 -27.25 51.08 -12.64
CA VAL A 366 -27.96 51.60 -11.47
C VAL A 366 -28.86 52.71 -12.02
N PRO A 367 -30.20 52.61 -11.92
CA PRO A 367 -31.04 53.72 -12.34
C PRO A 367 -30.57 54.95 -11.56
N THR A 368 -30.14 55.98 -12.29
CA THR A 368 -29.84 57.27 -11.69
C THR A 368 -31.16 57.76 -11.09
N ILE A 369 -31.29 57.64 -9.77
CA ILE A 369 -32.41 58.26 -9.06
C ILE A 369 -32.15 59.76 -9.18
N GLU A 370 -32.89 60.44 -10.06
CA GLU A 370 -33.06 61.89 -9.94
C GLU A 370 -33.71 62.14 -8.58
N ILE A 371 -32.90 62.56 -7.61
CA ILE A 371 -33.42 63.05 -6.34
C ILE A 371 -34.12 64.37 -6.69
N PRO A 372 -35.46 64.48 -6.56
CA PRO A 372 -36.12 65.77 -6.76
C PRO A 372 -35.47 66.79 -5.81
N PRO A 373 -35.24 68.05 -6.24
CA PRO A 373 -34.64 69.05 -5.37
C PRO A 373 -35.39 69.08 -4.05
N ALA A 374 -34.65 68.99 -2.94
CA ALA A 374 -35.23 68.96 -1.61
C ALA A 374 -36.24 70.12 -1.49
N THR A 375 -37.48 69.80 -1.16
CA THR A 375 -38.54 70.79 -0.98
C THR A 375 -38.05 71.81 0.04
N ASP A 376 -37.93 73.08 -0.37
CA ASP A 376 -37.47 74.13 0.52
C ASP A 376 -38.56 74.46 1.54
N TYR A 377 -38.41 73.95 2.76
CA TYR A 377 -39.33 74.19 3.87
C TYR A 377 -39.06 75.50 4.62
N THR A 378 -38.10 76.33 4.18
CA THR A 378 -37.85 77.64 4.81
C THR A 378 -39.10 78.54 4.85
N PRO A 379 -40.00 78.59 3.84
CA PRO A 379 -41.20 79.42 3.93
C PRO A 379 -42.21 78.89 4.98
N LEU A 380 -42.30 77.56 5.12
CA LEU A 380 -43.16 76.90 6.11
C LEU A 380 -42.63 77.14 7.54
N LEU A 381 -41.31 77.10 7.72
CA LEU A 381 -40.65 77.40 8.99
C LEU A 381 -40.90 78.86 9.42
N TRP A 382 -40.78 79.82 8.49
CA TRP A 382 -41.08 81.22 8.78
C TRP A 382 -42.56 81.45 9.10
N ALA A 383 -43.48 80.74 8.43
CA ALA A 383 -44.91 80.80 8.73
C ALA A 383 -45.24 80.28 10.14
N ILE A 384 -44.62 79.16 10.56
CA ILE A 384 -44.80 78.59 11.90
C ILE A 384 -44.24 79.54 12.97
N ILE A 385 -43.05 80.12 12.74
CA ILE A 385 -42.45 81.09 13.67
C ILE A 385 -43.34 82.32 13.81
N ALA A 386 -43.91 82.86 12.72
CA ALA A 386 -44.82 83.99 12.76
C ALA A 386 -46.10 83.68 13.57
N ILE A 387 -46.69 82.50 13.39
CA ILE A 387 -47.87 82.06 14.15
C ILE A 387 -47.54 81.93 15.64
N MET A 388 -46.39 81.36 15.99
CA MET A 388 -45.94 81.22 17.38
C MET A 388 -45.72 82.58 18.05
N ILE A 389 -45.15 83.57 17.34
CA ILE A 389 -44.98 84.92 17.85
C ILE A 389 -46.35 85.58 18.10
N ILE A 390 -47.30 85.44 17.18
CA ILE A 390 -48.66 85.98 17.34
C ILE A 390 -49.38 85.31 18.52
N ALA A 391 -49.32 83.99 18.65
CA ALA A 391 -49.92 83.27 19.78
C ALA A 391 -49.30 83.69 21.11
N THR A 392 -47.98 83.92 21.15
CA THR A 392 -47.28 84.40 22.35
C THR A 392 -47.71 85.82 22.70
N LEU A 393 -47.82 86.72 21.72
CA LEU A 393 -48.32 88.09 21.91
C LEU A 393 -49.77 88.10 22.43
N LEU A 394 -50.64 87.27 21.87
CA LEU A 394 -52.03 87.12 22.34
C LEU A 394 -52.09 86.53 23.75
N GLY A 395 -51.22 85.58 24.08
CA GLY A 395 -51.06 85.04 25.43
C GLY A 395 -50.62 86.10 26.44
N VAL A 396 -49.64 86.93 26.09
CA VAL A 396 -49.17 88.04 26.94
C VAL A 396 -50.27 89.11 27.11
N ILE A 397 -51.03 89.43 26.06
CA ILE A 397 -52.18 90.34 26.15
C ILE A 397 -53.28 89.75 27.04
N GLY A 398 -53.57 88.45 26.91
CA GLY A 398 -54.53 87.74 27.76
C GLY A 398 -54.13 87.75 29.23
N ILE A 399 -52.84 87.52 29.53
CA ILE A 399 -52.29 87.60 30.88
C ILE A 399 -52.35 89.04 31.42
N ALA A 400 -52.00 90.05 30.61
CA ALA A 400 -52.07 91.46 31.01
C ALA A 400 -53.50 91.92 31.31
N LEU A 401 -54.49 91.47 30.53
CA LEU A 401 -55.91 91.75 30.76
C LEU A 401 -56.45 91.03 32.01
N ALA A 402 -56.03 89.77 32.24
CA ALA A 402 -56.37 89.03 33.45
C ALA A 402 -55.71 89.60 34.72
N TRP A 403 -54.53 90.21 34.60
CA TRP A 403 -53.87 90.92 35.70
C TRP A 403 -54.55 92.26 36.01
N LYS A 404 -55.08 92.94 34.99
CA LYS A 404 -55.83 94.20 35.15
C LYS A 404 -57.20 93.97 35.81
N SER A 405 -57.89 92.85 35.52
CA SER A 405 -59.18 92.52 36.13
C SER A 405 -59.07 92.06 37.60
N ARG A 406 -57.93 91.49 38.02
CA ARG A 406 -57.68 91.15 39.44
C ARG A 406 -57.38 92.34 40.34
N LYS A 407 -57.00 93.50 39.80
CA LYS A 407 -56.74 94.73 40.59
C LYS A 407 -57.99 95.61 40.84
N GLN A 408 -59.14 95.28 40.25
CA GLN A 408 -60.40 96.02 40.48
C GLN A 408 -61.38 95.30 41.42
N VAL A 409 -61.00 94.15 41.99
CA VAL A 409 -61.77 93.46 43.03
C VAL A 409 -60.85 93.17 44.22
N ARG A 410 -60.46 94.24 44.91
CA ARG A 410 -60.06 94.20 46.32
C ARG A 410 -60.18 95.58 46.93
#